data_AF-A0A350WV61-F1
#
_entry.id   AF-A0A350WV61-F1
#
_cell.length_a   1.000
_cell.length_b   1.000
_cell.length_c   1.000
_cell.angle_alpha   90.00
_cell.angle_beta   90.00
_cell.angle_gamma   90.00
#
_symmetry.space_group_name_H-M   'P 1'
#
loop_
_entity.id
_entity.type
_entity.pdbx_description
1 polymer ?
#
loop_
_entity_poly.entity_id
_entity_poly.type
_entity_poly.pdbx_seq_one_letter_code
_entity_poly.pdbx_strand_id
1 'polypeptide(L)'
;ARTFVAARLDTLEFLRRSGRMNRFIAGIGSVLQLKPILTMQNGQPGSERVRTTHKAEARLLKMLEELQPIEQFSLLHTNAAEQAMAFRQYAAHLLPEQATYSMDITPVIGAHLGPGAVGYAVISKNPVKK
;
A
#
# COMPACT_ATOMS: atom_id res chain seq x y z
N ALA A 1 -8.19 13.97 6.54
CA ALA A 1 -8.47 12.68 7.23
C ALA A 1 -7.24 12.24 7.99
N ARG A 2 -7.41 11.42 9.03
CA ARG A 2 -6.30 10.83 9.81
C ARG A 2 -5.91 9.42 9.33
N THR A 3 -6.66 8.88 8.37
CA THR A 3 -6.45 7.55 7.81
C THR A 3 -5.73 7.63 6.48
N PHE A 4 -4.79 6.73 6.28
CA PHE A 4 -4.08 6.57 5.01
C PHE A 4 -3.78 5.09 4.78
N VAL A 5 -3.98 4.63 3.55
CA VAL A 5 -3.64 3.26 3.13
C VAL A 5 -2.73 3.35 1.93
N ALA A 6 -1.66 2.57 1.91
CA ALA A 6 -0.81 2.44 0.73
C ALA A 6 -0.36 0.99 0.56
N ALA A 7 -0.29 0.54 -0.70
CA ALA A 7 0.21 -0.77 -1.03
C ALA A 7 0.92 -0.76 -2.38
N ARG A 8 2.06 -1.46 -2.45
CA ARG A 8 2.68 -1.83 -3.72
C ARG A 8 1.99 -3.07 -4.27
N LEU A 9 1.82 -3.14 -5.58
CA LEU A 9 1.35 -4.34 -6.26
C LEU A 9 2.45 -4.87 -7.19
N ASP A 10 2.38 -6.16 -7.50
CA ASP A 10 3.30 -6.76 -8.46
C ASP A 10 2.94 -6.51 -9.91
N THR A 11 1.65 -6.28 -10.17
CA THR A 11 1.10 -6.01 -11.50
C THR A 11 -0.23 -5.29 -11.38
N LEU A 12 -0.60 -4.56 -12.43
CA LEU A 12 -1.92 -3.94 -12.57
C LEU A 12 -2.95 -4.86 -13.23
N GLU A 13 -2.56 -6.07 -13.64
CA GLU A 13 -3.39 -6.95 -14.43
C GLU A 13 -4.71 -7.34 -13.74
N PHE A 14 -4.69 -7.62 -12.43
CA PHE A 14 -5.88 -7.99 -11.67
C PHE A 14 -6.90 -6.84 -11.57
N LEU A 15 -6.41 -5.61 -11.40
CA LEU A 15 -7.24 -4.41 -11.42
C LEU A 15 -7.82 -4.14 -12.82
N ARG A 16 -7.06 -4.45 -13.88
CA ARG A 16 -7.50 -4.35 -15.27
C ARG A 16 -8.64 -5.33 -15.53
N ARG A 17 -8.41 -6.61 -15.23
CA ARG A 17 -9.37 -7.71 -15.46
C ARG A 17 -10.66 -7.50 -14.68
N SER A 18 -10.59 -6.90 -13.50
CA SER A 18 -11.77 -6.62 -12.67
C SER A 18 -12.49 -5.30 -12.98
N GLY A 19 -12.01 -4.49 -13.93
CA GLY A 19 -12.62 -3.21 -14.29
C GLY A 19 -12.44 -2.08 -13.26
N ARG A 20 -11.73 -2.33 -12.15
CA ARG A 20 -11.50 -1.33 -11.09
C ARG A 20 -10.38 -0.35 -11.44
N MET A 21 -9.53 -0.68 -12.41
CA MET A 21 -8.39 0.15 -12.86
C MET A 21 -8.75 1.61 -13.15
N ASN A 22 -9.86 1.87 -13.87
CA ASN A 22 -10.23 3.20 -14.32
C ASN A 22 -10.45 4.22 -13.18
N ARG A 23 -10.77 3.75 -11.96
CA ARG A 23 -10.96 4.61 -10.79
C ARG A 23 -9.66 4.99 -10.07
N PHE A 24 -8.62 4.19 -10.21
CA PHE A 24 -7.36 4.37 -9.49
C PHE A 24 -6.29 5.06 -10.36
N ILE A 25 -6.50 5.06 -11.68
CA ILE A 25 -5.42 5.27 -12.63
C ILE A 25 -5.95 6.00 -13.87
N ALA A 26 -6.04 7.33 -13.79
CA ALA A 26 -6.13 8.16 -14.98
C ALA A 26 -4.75 8.18 -15.68
N GLY A 27 -4.65 7.62 -16.89
CA GLY A 27 -3.49 7.83 -17.77
C GLY A 27 -2.31 6.85 -17.66
N ILE A 28 -2.42 5.70 -16.98
CA ILE A 28 -1.44 4.60 -17.20
C ILE A 28 -1.83 3.90 -18.50
N GLY A 29 -1.06 4.17 -19.56
CA GLY A 29 -1.16 3.46 -20.83
C GLY A 29 -0.67 2.01 -20.75
N SER A 30 -0.12 1.48 -21.84
CA SER A 30 0.37 0.10 -21.94
C SER A 30 1.60 -0.16 -21.07
N VAL A 31 1.45 -0.47 -19.78
CA VAL A 31 2.61 -0.83 -18.95
C VAL A 31 2.30 -1.93 -17.93
N LEU A 32 2.30 -3.19 -18.40
CA LEU A 32 2.26 -4.38 -17.54
C LEU A 32 3.54 -4.59 -16.71
N GLN A 33 4.62 -3.85 -16.98
CA GLN A 33 5.93 -4.03 -16.33
C GLN A 33 6.22 -3.07 -15.15
N LEU A 34 5.24 -2.25 -14.73
CA LEU A 34 5.40 -1.38 -13.56
C LEU A 34 5.01 -2.11 -12.27
N LYS A 35 5.67 -1.70 -11.18
CA LYS A 35 5.30 -1.99 -9.80
C LYS A 35 4.56 -0.77 -9.24
N PRO A 36 3.24 -0.67 -9.45
CA PRO A 36 2.48 0.49 -9.00
C PRO A 36 2.43 0.52 -7.47
N ILE A 37 2.30 1.73 -6.93
CA ILE A 37 1.83 1.95 -5.57
C ILE A 37 0.42 2.53 -5.68
N LEU A 38 -0.52 1.98 -4.93
CA LEU A 38 -1.86 2.53 -4.79
C LEU A 38 -2.00 3.14 -3.41
N THR A 39 -2.70 4.26 -3.34
CA THR A 39 -2.98 4.94 -2.08
C THR A 39 -4.47 5.22 -1.94
N MET A 40 -4.92 5.37 -0.70
CA MET A 40 -6.27 5.79 -0.36
C MET A 40 -6.21 6.74 0.83
N GLN A 41 -6.68 7.96 0.62
CA GLN A 41 -6.77 8.99 1.66
C GLN A 41 -8.17 9.59 1.62
N ASN A 42 -8.93 9.48 2.70
CA ASN A 42 -10.28 10.05 2.78
C ASN A 42 -11.23 9.64 1.64
N GLY A 43 -11.18 8.37 1.22
CA GLY A 43 -11.98 7.87 0.09
C GLY A 43 -11.50 8.34 -1.28
N GLN A 44 -10.39 9.09 -1.36
CA GLN A 44 -9.77 9.51 -2.62
C GLN A 44 -8.65 8.52 -2.98
N PRO A 45 -8.79 7.78 -4.09
CA PRO A 45 -7.74 6.89 -4.59
C PRO A 45 -6.61 7.69 -5.25
N GLY A 46 -5.37 7.26 -5.03
CA GLY A 46 -4.19 7.75 -5.71
C GLY A 46 -3.32 6.62 -6.26
N SER A 47 -2.40 6.94 -7.15
CA SER A 47 -1.40 5.98 -7.64
C SER A 47 -0.07 6.62 -7.99
N GLU A 48 1.03 5.90 -7.71
CA GLU A 48 2.38 6.25 -8.14
C GLU A 48 2.97 5.13 -8.99
N ARG A 49 3.80 5.50 -9.98
CA ARG A 49 4.46 4.54 -10.88
C ARG A 49 5.87 4.30 -10.43
N VAL A 50 6.18 3.06 -10.09
CA VAL A 50 7.54 2.64 -9.75
C VAL A 50 7.95 1.46 -10.62
N ARG A 51 9.24 1.37 -10.95
CA ARG A 51 9.76 0.36 -11.88
C ARG A 51 10.24 -0.92 -11.20
N THR A 52 10.54 -0.88 -9.90
CA THR A 52 11.09 -2.04 -9.17
C THR A 52 10.44 -2.15 -7.79
N THR A 53 10.35 -3.38 -7.28
CA THR A 53 9.79 -3.67 -5.95
C THR A 53 10.55 -2.92 -4.86
N HIS A 54 11.89 -2.94 -4.90
CA HIS A 54 12.73 -2.22 -3.95
C HIS A 54 12.45 -0.71 -3.93
N LYS A 55 12.31 -0.06 -5.10
CA LYS A 55 11.96 1.37 -5.16
C LYS A 55 10.54 1.61 -4.63
N ALA A 56 9.63 0.67 -4.84
CA ALA A 56 8.25 0.79 -4.35
C ALA A 56 8.20 0.70 -2.81
N GLU A 57 8.94 -0.24 -2.22
CA GLU A 57 9.07 -0.38 -0.76
C GLU A 57 9.77 0.81 -0.11
N ALA A 58 10.85 1.32 -0.73
CA ALA A 58 11.49 2.55 -0.27
C ALA A 58 10.54 3.76 -0.31
N ARG A 59 9.65 3.83 -1.33
CA ARG A 59 8.65 4.89 -1.40
C ARG A 59 7.54 4.71 -0.37
N LEU A 60 7.09 3.49 -0.12
CA LEU A 60 6.17 3.18 0.98
C LEU A 60 6.77 3.60 2.33
N LEU A 61 8.06 3.35 2.57
CA LEU A 61 8.70 3.81 3.80
C LEU A 61 8.69 5.34 3.92
N LYS A 62 9.04 6.07 2.85
CA LYS A 62 8.96 7.55 2.84
C LYS A 62 7.56 8.07 3.11
N MET A 63 6.53 7.47 2.51
CA MET A 63 5.14 7.82 2.80
C MET A 63 4.81 7.58 4.28
N LEU A 64 5.36 6.54 4.90
CA LEU A 64 5.16 6.25 6.32
C LEU A 64 5.85 7.30 7.23
N GLU A 65 7.02 7.79 6.85
CA GLU A 65 7.73 8.89 7.53
C GLU A 65 6.91 10.18 7.50
N GLU A 66 6.30 10.51 6.35
CA GLU A 66 5.44 11.68 6.15
C GLU A 66 4.17 11.66 7.04
N LEU A 67 3.79 10.49 7.57
CA LEU A 67 2.56 10.26 8.35
C LEU A 67 2.80 10.31 9.87
N GLN A 68 4.03 10.55 10.33
CA GLN A 68 4.36 10.61 11.75
C GLN A 68 3.71 11.83 12.45
N PRO A 69 3.36 11.71 13.75
CA PRO A 69 3.44 10.51 14.56
C PRO A 69 2.26 9.56 14.30
N ILE A 70 2.55 8.25 14.21
CA ILE A 70 1.53 7.20 14.00
C ILE A 70 0.83 6.85 15.32
N GLU A 71 -0.50 6.75 15.28
CA GLU A 71 -1.32 6.24 16.38
C GLU A 71 -1.55 4.73 16.26
N GLN A 72 -1.94 4.27 15.07
CA GLN A 72 -2.18 2.85 14.80
C GLN A 72 -1.58 2.46 13.44
N PHE A 73 -1.03 1.25 13.37
CA PHE A 73 -0.49 0.67 12.16
C PHE A 73 -1.04 -0.74 11.95
N SER A 74 -1.40 -1.05 10.71
CA SER A 74 -1.74 -2.40 10.29
C SER A 74 -0.97 -2.75 9.04
N LEU A 75 -0.21 -3.84 9.09
CA LEU A 75 0.44 -4.44 7.94
C LEU A 75 -0.61 -5.20 7.11
N LEU A 76 -0.55 -5.03 5.79
CA LEU A 76 -1.48 -5.64 4.84
C LEU A 76 -0.70 -6.36 3.76
N HIS A 77 -1.15 -7.56 3.38
CA HIS A 77 -0.61 -8.26 2.23
C HIS A 77 -1.65 -9.11 1.53
N THR A 78 -1.31 -9.66 0.35
CA THR A 78 -2.13 -10.64 -0.38
C THR A 78 -1.25 -11.83 -0.74
N ASN A 79 -1.32 -12.93 0.01
CA ASN A 79 -0.45 -14.10 -0.21
C ASN A 79 1.05 -13.73 -0.31
N ALA A 80 1.53 -12.83 0.56
CA ALA A 80 2.89 -12.29 0.53
C ALA A 80 3.44 -12.06 1.96
N ALA A 81 3.17 -13.02 2.85
CA ALA A 81 3.48 -12.91 4.28
C ALA A 81 4.98 -12.66 4.55
N GLU A 82 5.87 -13.37 3.87
CA GLU A 82 7.33 -13.21 4.04
C GLU A 82 7.79 -11.81 3.63
N GLN A 83 7.34 -11.32 2.46
CA GLN A 83 7.70 -9.99 1.98
C GLN A 83 7.13 -8.89 2.87
N ALA A 84 5.91 -9.10 3.39
CA ALA A 84 5.29 -8.18 4.33
C ALA A 84 6.06 -8.12 5.66
N MET A 85 6.49 -9.26 6.19
CA MET A 85 7.32 -9.32 7.39
C MET A 85 8.68 -8.65 7.18
N ALA A 86 9.34 -8.86 6.04
CA ALA A 86 10.60 -8.18 5.71
C ALA A 86 10.41 -6.65 5.64
N PHE A 87 9.35 -6.18 4.98
CA PHE A 87 9.02 -4.76 4.95
C PHE A 87 8.74 -4.20 6.35
N ARG A 88 8.01 -4.94 7.19
CA ARG A 88 7.74 -4.53 8.59
C ARG A 88 9.03 -4.41 9.39
N GLN A 89 9.95 -5.35 9.26
CA GLN A 89 11.25 -5.29 9.96
C GLN A 89 12.02 -4.03 9.55
N TYR A 90 12.01 -3.70 8.25
CA TYR A 90 12.64 -2.49 7.75
C TYR A 90 11.98 -1.21 8.28
N ALA A 91 10.65 -1.19 8.37
CA ALA A 91 9.87 -0.06 8.87
C ALA A 91 9.79 0.04 10.41
N ALA A 92 10.32 -0.93 11.16
CA ALA A 92 10.07 -1.10 12.60
C ALA A 92 10.39 0.15 13.44
N HIS A 93 11.42 0.90 13.05
CA HIS A 93 11.84 2.14 13.72
C HIS A 93 10.82 3.30 13.63
N LEU A 94 9.81 3.18 12.76
CA LEU A 94 8.72 4.16 12.60
C LEU A 94 7.41 3.70 13.25
N LEU A 95 7.35 2.47 13.74
CA LEU A 95 6.11 1.87 14.22
C LEU A 95 5.90 2.11 15.71
N PRO A 96 4.65 2.32 16.16
CA PRO A 96 4.33 2.35 17.58
C PRO A 96 4.51 0.96 18.22
N GLU A 97 5.04 0.91 19.45
CA GLU A 97 5.38 -0.33 20.16
C GLU A 97 4.21 -1.34 20.30
N GLN A 98 2.98 -0.84 20.43
CA GLN A 98 1.82 -1.64 20.86
C GLN A 98 0.77 -1.86 19.76
N ALA A 99 0.87 -1.18 18.61
CA ALA A 99 -0.22 -1.10 17.64
C ALA A 99 0.18 -1.65 16.27
N THR A 100 0.50 -2.94 16.19
CA THR A 100 0.71 -3.61 14.91
C THR A 100 -0.19 -4.83 14.76
N TYR A 101 -1.25 -4.68 13.98
CA TYR A 101 -2.00 -5.81 13.45
C TYR A 101 -1.37 -6.22 12.10
N SER A 102 -1.26 -7.52 11.85
CA SER A 102 -0.86 -8.04 10.54
C SER A 102 -2.01 -8.89 10.02
N MET A 103 -2.51 -8.57 8.83
CA MET A 103 -3.67 -9.26 8.27
C MET A 103 -3.43 -9.58 6.79
N ASP A 104 -3.70 -10.83 6.42
CA ASP A 104 -3.88 -11.16 5.01
C ASP A 104 -5.19 -10.54 4.55
N ILE A 105 -5.12 -9.79 3.45
CA ILE A 105 -6.28 -9.08 2.94
C ILE A 105 -7.31 -10.10 2.44
N THR A 106 -8.55 -9.91 2.88
CA THR A 106 -9.68 -10.80 2.56
C THR A 106 -9.83 -11.08 1.06
N PRO A 107 -10.42 -12.23 0.68
CA PRO A 107 -10.54 -12.67 -0.73
C PRO A 107 -11.16 -11.63 -1.67
N VAL A 108 -12.06 -10.79 -1.17
CA VAL A 108 -12.74 -9.75 -1.97
C VAL A 108 -11.76 -8.69 -2.48
N ILE A 109 -10.88 -8.16 -1.62
CA ILE A 109 -9.90 -7.15 -2.04
C ILE A 109 -8.73 -7.86 -2.76
N GLY A 110 -8.32 -9.05 -2.28
CA GLY A 110 -7.27 -9.85 -2.91
C GLY A 110 -7.57 -10.21 -4.38
N ALA A 111 -8.82 -10.56 -4.71
CA ALA A 111 -9.24 -10.86 -6.08
C ALA A 111 -9.04 -9.68 -7.05
N HIS A 112 -9.04 -8.44 -6.53
CA HIS A 112 -8.87 -7.24 -7.33
C HIS A 112 -7.41 -6.77 -7.41
N LEU A 113 -6.62 -6.93 -6.34
CA LEU A 113 -5.21 -6.50 -6.32
C LEU A 113 -4.26 -7.56 -6.90
N GLY A 114 -4.66 -8.84 -6.86
CA GLY A 114 -3.78 -9.96 -7.15
C GLY A 114 -2.88 -10.33 -5.96
N PRO A 115 -2.16 -11.46 -6.05
CA PRO A 115 -1.18 -11.85 -5.04
C PRO A 115 0.06 -10.94 -5.09
N GLY A 116 0.88 -11.00 -4.04
CA GLY A 116 2.16 -10.28 -3.98
C GLY A 116 2.07 -8.84 -3.48
N ALA A 117 0.87 -8.29 -3.28
CA ALA A 117 0.72 -6.94 -2.72
C ALA A 117 1.21 -6.88 -1.27
N VAL A 118 1.92 -5.79 -0.94
CA VAL A 118 2.41 -5.48 0.40
C VAL A 118 2.18 -4.00 0.66
N GLY A 119 1.68 -3.69 1.85
CA GLY A 119 1.34 -2.33 2.22
C GLY A 119 0.92 -2.21 3.66
N TYR A 120 0.27 -1.10 3.98
CA TYR A 120 -0.22 -0.82 5.31
C TYR A 120 -1.44 0.09 5.31
N ALA A 121 -2.17 0.05 6.41
CA ALA A 121 -3.13 1.07 6.79
C ALA A 121 -2.63 1.75 8.07
N VAL A 122 -2.77 3.07 8.15
CA VAL A 122 -2.40 3.84 9.33
C VAL A 122 -3.51 4.78 9.78
N ILE A 123 -3.54 5.01 11.09
CA ILE A 123 -4.17 6.18 11.69
C ILE A 123 -3.04 7.07 12.23
N SER A 124 -2.88 8.26 11.68
CA SER A 124 -1.93 9.26 12.17
C SER A 124 -2.53 10.08 13.31
N LYS A 125 -1.69 10.54 14.24
CA LYS A 125 -2.12 11.46 15.31
C LYS A 125 -2.56 12.81 14.74
N ASN A 126 -1.87 13.28 13.70
CA ASN A 126 -2.20 14.51 12.99
C ASN A 126 -3.00 14.23 11.71
N PRO A 127 -3.82 15.16 11.21
CA PRO A 127 -4.43 15.03 9.89
C PRO A 127 -3.36 14.84 8.79
N VAL A 128 -3.56 13.87 7.92
CA VAL A 128 -2.71 13.64 6.76
C VAL A 128 -2.86 14.82 5.80
N LYS A 129 -1.76 15.51 5.52
CA LYS A 129 -1.72 16.62 4.55
C LYS A 129 -2.00 16.06 3.15
N LYS A 130 -2.64 16.86 2.30
CA LYS A 130 -2.84 16.53 0.88
C LYS A 130 -1.56 16.72 0.10
#